data_AF-I9L538-F1
#
_entry.id   AF-I9L538-F1
#
_cell.length_a   1.000
_cell.length_b   1.000
_cell.length_c   1.000
_cell.angle_alpha   90.00
_cell.angle_beta   90.00
_cell.angle_gamma   90.00
#
_symmetry.space_group_name_H-M   'P 1'
#
loop_
_entity.id
_entity.type
_entity.pdbx_description
1 polymer ?
#
loop_
_entity_poly.entity_id
_entity_poly.type
_entity_poly.pdbx_seq_one_letter_code
_entity_poly.pdbx_strand_id
1 'polypeptide(L)'
;MAADVLDAHADVLIIGGGMAATWSAVGAAKAGASVIVVDKGFVGTSGVTATGGPNHWWIAPDAALRRKVIEDRHAAGYGLSDPEWMERVIDTTWRTLPDLGEHYAFGTDGKGGTFHSGVRGSKYMRALRAYVFSPSM
;
A
#
# COMPACT_ATOMS: atom_id res chain seq x y z
N MET A 1 -2.16 33.86 -19.33
CA MET A 1 -2.20 32.60 -20.11
C MET A 1 -3.37 31.79 -19.57
N ALA A 2 -4.32 31.40 -20.42
CA ALA A 2 -5.32 30.42 -20.00
C ALA A 2 -4.57 29.13 -19.67
N ALA A 3 -4.86 28.51 -18.52
CA ALA A 3 -4.29 27.21 -18.20
C ALA A 3 -4.74 26.23 -19.30
N ASP A 4 -3.78 25.50 -19.87
CA ASP A 4 -4.07 24.45 -20.83
C ASP A 4 -4.89 23.38 -20.10
N VAL A 5 -6.14 23.17 -20.52
CA VAL A 5 -7.05 22.24 -19.85
C VAL A 5 -6.72 20.84 -20.36
N LEU A 6 -6.25 19.98 -19.45
CA LEU A 6 -6.10 18.56 -19.75
C LEU A 6 -7.47 17.89 -19.79
N ASP A 7 -7.86 17.38 -20.95
CA ASP A 7 -9.01 16.49 -21.14
C ASP A 7 -8.51 15.05 -21.30
N ALA A 8 -8.91 14.16 -20.39
CA ALA A 8 -8.44 12.78 -20.34
C ALA A 8 -9.51 11.85 -19.74
N HIS A 9 -9.50 10.59 -20.17
CA HIS A 9 -10.45 9.56 -19.74
C HIS A 9 -9.72 8.39 -19.07
N ALA A 10 -10.33 7.84 -18.02
CA ALA A 10 -9.93 6.60 -17.36
C ALA A 10 -11.13 5.97 -16.66
N ASP A 11 -11.05 4.66 -16.40
CA ASP A 11 -12.02 3.94 -15.59
C ASP A 11 -11.91 4.33 -14.11
N VAL A 12 -10.68 4.63 -13.65
CA VAL A 12 -10.39 5.00 -12.26
C VAL A 12 -9.51 6.25 -12.21
N LEU A 13 -9.98 7.29 -11.50
CA LEU A 13 -9.20 8.47 -11.14
C LEU A 13 -8.76 8.39 -9.67
N ILE A 14 -7.46 8.47 -9.43
CA ILE A 14 -6.85 8.49 -8.09
C ILE A 14 -6.24 9.86 -7.84
N ILE A 15 -6.65 10.49 -6.75
CA ILE A 15 -6.17 11.81 -6.34
C ILE A 15 -5.22 11.64 -5.15
N GLY A 16 -3.96 12.02 -5.37
CA GLY A 16 -2.82 11.84 -4.47
C GLY A 16 -1.82 10.81 -5.01
N GLY A 17 -0.56 10.92 -4.58
CA GLY A 17 0.56 10.05 -5.01
C GLY A 17 1.28 9.39 -3.84
N GLY A 18 0.59 9.23 -2.70
CA GLY A 18 1.08 8.57 -1.51
C GLY A 18 1.00 7.03 -1.57
N MET A 19 1.28 6.36 -0.45
CA MET A 19 1.21 4.89 -0.34
C MET A 19 -0.18 4.34 -0.69
N ALA A 20 -1.25 4.93 -0.14
CA ALA A 20 -2.60 4.49 -0.42
C ALA A 20 -2.93 4.61 -1.92
N ALA A 21 -2.61 5.75 -2.53
CA ALA A 21 -2.85 5.99 -3.94
C ALA A 21 -2.10 5.01 -4.85
N THR A 22 -0.82 4.75 -4.56
CA THR A 22 -0.01 3.83 -5.35
C THR A 22 -0.52 2.38 -5.25
N TRP A 23 -0.88 1.88 -4.07
CA TRP A 23 -1.51 0.56 -3.96
C TRP A 23 -2.89 0.48 -4.61
N SER A 24 -3.70 1.53 -4.50
CA SER A 24 -4.97 1.60 -5.22
C SER A 24 -4.77 1.55 -6.73
N ALA A 25 -3.77 2.25 -7.25
CA ALA A 25 -3.44 2.26 -8.67
C ALA A 25 -3.04 0.86 -9.16
N VAL A 26 -2.17 0.18 -8.41
CA VAL A 26 -1.81 -1.23 -8.70
C VAL A 26 -3.04 -2.13 -8.67
N GLY A 27 -3.87 -2.03 -7.63
CA GLY A 27 -5.06 -2.86 -7.51
C GLY A 27 -6.04 -2.66 -8.66
N ALA A 28 -6.28 -1.41 -9.07
CA ALA A 28 -7.14 -1.07 -10.19
C ALA A 28 -6.55 -1.55 -11.54
N ALA A 29 -5.25 -1.33 -11.78
CA ALA A 29 -4.58 -1.80 -12.98
C ALA A 29 -4.62 -3.33 -13.12
N LYS A 30 -4.34 -4.07 -12.03
CA LYS A 30 -4.45 -5.54 -11.99
C LYS A 30 -5.88 -6.04 -12.23
N ALA A 31 -6.89 -5.22 -11.97
CA ALA A 31 -8.29 -5.53 -12.28
C ALA A 31 -8.66 -5.23 -13.75
N GLY A 32 -7.69 -4.77 -14.57
CA GLY A 32 -7.88 -4.46 -15.99
C GLY A 32 -8.40 -3.04 -16.26
N ALA A 33 -8.43 -2.16 -15.25
CA ALA A 33 -8.90 -0.79 -15.40
C ALA A 33 -7.81 0.12 -15.98
N SER A 34 -8.19 1.07 -16.82
CA SER A 34 -7.38 2.24 -17.13
C SER A 34 -7.36 3.19 -15.92
N VAL A 35 -6.17 3.61 -15.48
CA VAL A 35 -6.00 4.38 -14.25
C VAL A 35 -5.27 5.69 -14.52
N ILE A 36 -5.82 6.79 -14.03
CA ILE A 36 -5.11 8.08 -13.94
C ILE A 36 -4.81 8.37 -12.48
N VAL A 37 -3.54 8.66 -12.18
CA VAL A 37 -3.09 9.14 -10.87
C VAL A 37 -2.68 10.61 -10.99
N VAL A 38 -3.29 11.47 -10.16
CA VAL A 38 -2.98 12.89 -10.11
C VAL A 38 -2.36 13.22 -8.75
N ASP A 39 -1.13 13.69 -8.72
CA ASP A 39 -0.48 14.20 -7.50
C ASP A 39 -0.11 15.67 -7.72
N LYS A 40 -0.27 16.48 -6.66
CA LYS A 40 0.06 17.92 -6.69
C LYS A 40 1.57 18.20 -6.80
N GLY A 41 2.40 17.19 -6.57
CA GLY A 41 3.84 17.21 -6.67
C GLY A 41 4.32 15.98 -7.44
N PHE A 42 5.00 15.08 -6.75
CA PHE A 42 5.59 13.90 -7.39
C PHE A 42 5.16 12.62 -6.68
N VAL A 43 4.59 11.70 -7.44
CA VAL A 43 4.16 10.37 -6.95
C VAL A 43 5.33 9.69 -6.26
N GLY A 44 5.10 9.09 -5.10
CA GLY A 44 6.15 8.44 -4.33
C GLY A 44 7.05 9.39 -3.54
N THR A 45 6.71 10.68 -3.41
CA THR A 45 7.40 11.62 -2.50
C THR A 45 6.48 12.35 -1.54
N SER A 46 5.17 12.21 -1.69
CA SER A 46 4.17 12.86 -0.86
C SER A 46 3.77 11.99 0.35
N GLY A 47 3.26 12.66 1.38
CA GLY A 47 2.68 12.03 2.58
C GLY A 47 3.69 11.60 3.66
N VAL A 48 3.16 11.22 4.83
CA VAL A 48 3.93 10.81 6.02
C VAL A 48 4.76 9.53 5.80
N THR A 49 4.32 8.68 4.86
CA THR A 49 5.04 7.46 4.51
C THR A 49 6.44 7.77 4.00
N ALA A 50 6.62 8.85 3.21
CA ALA A 50 7.91 9.20 2.64
C ALA A 50 8.96 9.58 3.70
N THR A 51 8.53 10.16 4.82
CA THR A 51 9.42 10.65 5.89
C THR A 51 9.72 9.58 6.95
N GLY A 52 8.71 8.86 7.42
CA GLY A 52 8.85 7.94 8.57
C GLY A 52 8.98 6.47 8.21
N GLY A 53 8.42 6.04 7.08
CA GLY A 53 8.23 4.62 6.79
C GLY A 53 7.13 3.97 7.64
N PRO A 54 6.24 3.16 7.05
CA PRO A 54 5.20 2.45 7.77
C PRO A 54 5.74 1.13 8.33
N ASN A 55 5.01 0.63 9.34
CA ASN A 55 5.01 -0.77 9.67
C ASN A 55 3.66 -1.36 9.24
N HIS A 56 3.69 -2.28 8.28
CA HIS A 56 2.50 -2.93 7.76
C HIS A 56 1.95 -3.94 8.77
N TRP A 57 0.63 -4.12 8.77
CA TRP A 57 0.00 -5.11 9.62
C TRP A 57 0.17 -6.53 9.05
N TRP A 58 1.40 -7.02 9.12
CA TRP A 58 1.86 -8.27 8.53
C TRP A 58 1.65 -9.45 9.47
N ILE A 59 0.46 -10.05 9.42
CA ILE A 59 0.07 -11.19 10.26
C ILE A 59 -0.25 -12.40 9.38
N ALA A 60 0.37 -13.53 9.69
CA ALA A 60 0.16 -14.80 8.98
C ALA A 60 -1.33 -15.21 8.96
N PRO A 61 -1.77 -16.02 7.97
CA PRO A 61 -3.15 -16.51 7.85
C PRO A 61 -3.47 -17.61 8.86
N ASP A 62 -3.24 -17.33 10.14
CA ASP A 62 -3.65 -18.14 11.27
C ASP A 62 -4.88 -17.49 11.94
N ALA A 63 -5.99 -18.22 11.99
CA ALA A 63 -7.27 -17.69 12.43
C ALA A 63 -7.27 -17.27 13.92
N ALA A 64 -6.60 -18.04 14.78
CA ALA A 64 -6.54 -17.74 16.21
C ALA A 64 -5.66 -16.51 16.48
N LEU A 65 -4.50 -16.44 15.81
CA LEU A 65 -3.59 -15.31 15.87
C LEU A 65 -4.23 -14.02 15.35
N ARG A 66 -4.86 -14.07 14.16
CA ARG A 66 -5.53 -12.91 13.57
C ARG A 66 -6.66 -12.41 14.45
N ARG A 67 -7.52 -13.31 14.94
CA ARG A 67 -8.60 -12.96 15.88
C ARG A 67 -8.06 -12.24 17.10
N LYS A 68 -7.05 -12.80 17.76
CA LYS A 68 -6.44 -12.20 18.95
C LYS A 68 -5.90 -10.79 18.66
N VAL A 69 -5.15 -10.63 17.56
CA VAL A 69 -4.53 -9.35 17.20
C VAL A 69 -5.59 -8.28 16.85
N ILE A 70 -6.69 -8.69 16.22
CA ILE A 70 -7.84 -7.82 15.92
C ILE A 70 -8.55 -7.42 17.22
N GLU A 71 -8.86 -8.38 18.09
CA GLU A 71 -9.50 -8.12 19.40
C GLU A 71 -8.67 -7.15 20.25
N ASP A 72 -7.37 -7.39 20.37
CA ASP A 72 -6.44 -6.52 21.10
C ASP A 72 -6.45 -5.09 20.52
N ARG A 73 -6.44 -4.97 19.18
CA ARG A 73 -6.43 -3.66 18.51
C ARG A 73 -7.77 -2.94 18.63
N HIS A 74 -8.88 -3.66 18.51
CA HIS A 74 -10.23 -3.15 18.68
C HIS A 74 -10.45 -2.64 20.11
N ALA A 75 -10.00 -3.40 21.12
CA ALA A 75 -10.02 -2.99 22.51
C ALA A 75 -9.16 -1.73 22.76
N ALA A 76 -7.95 -1.67 22.20
CA ALA A 76 -7.10 -0.49 22.28
C ALA A 76 -7.72 0.75 21.59
N GLY A 77 -8.56 0.54 20.58
CA GLY A 77 -9.38 1.56 19.94
C GLY A 77 -10.70 1.87 20.65
N TYR A 78 -10.89 1.40 21.89
CA TYR A 78 -12.10 1.58 22.69
C TYR A 78 -13.38 1.07 22.01
N GLY A 79 -13.26 0.05 21.15
CA GLY A 79 -14.38 -0.51 20.41
C GLY A 79 -14.90 0.37 19.26
N LEU A 80 -14.13 1.39 18.85
CA LEU A 80 -14.49 2.30 17.76
C LEU A 80 -13.95 1.84 16.40
N SER A 81 -13.21 0.74 16.38
CA SER A 81 -12.67 0.16 15.15
C SER A 81 -13.63 -0.85 14.54
N ASP A 82 -13.49 -1.15 13.25
CA ASP A 82 -14.28 -2.19 12.60
C ASP A 82 -13.43 -3.49 12.45
N PRO A 83 -13.76 -4.57 13.19
CA PRO A 83 -13.01 -5.83 13.14
C PRO A 83 -13.01 -6.49 11.75
N GLU A 84 -14.09 -6.37 10.98
CA GLU A 84 -14.21 -6.97 9.65
C GLU A 84 -13.27 -6.25 8.67
N TRP A 85 -13.23 -4.92 8.72
CA TRP A 85 -12.25 -4.14 7.95
C TRP A 85 -10.81 -4.44 8.37
N MET A 86 -10.56 -4.62 9.66
CA MET A 86 -9.23 -4.99 10.16
C MET A 86 -8.75 -6.32 9.58
N GLU A 87 -9.62 -7.34 9.56
CA GLU A 87 -9.32 -8.64 8.95
C GLU A 87 -9.00 -8.51 7.46
N ARG A 88 -9.82 -7.75 6.70
CA ARG A 88 -9.60 -7.49 5.28
C ARG A 88 -8.28 -6.77 5.00
N VAL A 89 -7.89 -5.82 5.86
CA VAL A 89 -6.62 -5.09 5.74
C VAL A 89 -5.43 -6.04 5.96
N ILE A 90 -5.48 -6.87 7.00
CA ILE A 90 -4.43 -7.87 7.27
C ILE A 90 -4.29 -8.82 6.07
N ASP A 91 -5.43 -9.34 5.59
CA ASP A 91 -5.43 -10.32 4.53
C ASP A 91 -4.94 -9.75 3.20
N THR A 92 -5.39 -8.54 2.84
CA THR A 92 -4.91 -7.84 1.65
C THR A 92 -3.42 -7.55 1.75
N THR A 93 -2.96 -7.04 2.89
CA THR A 93 -1.54 -6.76 3.14
C THR A 93 -0.69 -8.01 2.96
N TRP A 94 -1.13 -9.15 3.52
CA TRP A 94 -0.43 -10.43 3.41
C TRP A 94 -0.28 -10.89 1.96
N ARG A 95 -1.35 -10.74 1.16
CA ARG A 95 -1.38 -11.17 -0.24
C ARG A 95 -0.60 -10.27 -1.19
N THR A 96 -0.64 -8.95 -1.00
CA THR A 96 -0.16 -7.99 -2.02
C THR A 96 1.22 -7.42 -1.72
N LEU A 97 1.61 -7.27 -0.44
CA LEU A 97 2.90 -6.65 -0.10
C LEU A 97 4.12 -7.40 -0.69
N PRO A 98 4.14 -8.75 -0.78
CA PRO A 98 5.25 -9.48 -1.40
C PRO A 98 5.47 -9.12 -2.87
N ASP A 99 4.44 -8.72 -3.60
CA ASP A 99 4.54 -8.35 -5.02
C ASP A 99 5.52 -7.19 -5.25
N LEU A 100 5.76 -6.37 -4.23
CA LEU A 100 6.72 -5.28 -4.29
C LEU A 100 8.18 -5.77 -4.32
N GLY A 101 8.44 -7.07 -4.08
CA GLY A 101 9.78 -7.63 -3.90
C GLY A 101 10.72 -7.42 -5.09
N GLU A 102 10.19 -7.30 -6.31
CA GLU A 102 10.99 -6.98 -7.51
C GLU A 102 11.51 -5.53 -7.51
N HIS A 103 10.82 -4.63 -6.79
CA HIS A 103 11.14 -3.21 -6.71
C HIS A 103 11.71 -2.78 -5.35
N TYR A 104 11.51 -3.59 -4.31
CA TYR A 104 11.93 -3.31 -2.94
C TYR A 104 12.67 -4.51 -2.34
N ALA A 105 13.95 -4.32 -2.02
CA ALA A 105 14.73 -5.29 -1.29
C ALA A 105 14.30 -5.33 0.19
N PHE A 106 13.40 -6.25 0.52
CA PHE A 106 13.01 -6.55 1.89
C PHE A 106 14.19 -7.12 2.69
N GLY A 107 14.16 -6.89 4.01
CA GLY A 107 15.17 -7.45 4.93
C GLY A 107 14.92 -8.92 5.23
N THR A 108 15.82 -9.54 6.00
CA THR A 108 15.59 -10.87 6.58
C THR A 108 14.91 -10.76 7.95
N ASP A 109 14.10 -11.75 8.31
CA ASP A 109 13.51 -11.89 9.65
C ASP A 109 14.47 -12.53 10.68
N GLY A 110 15.69 -12.90 10.27
CA GLY A 110 16.68 -13.58 11.11
C GLY A 110 16.43 -15.08 11.33
N LYS A 111 15.41 -15.66 10.68
CA LYS A 111 15.02 -17.08 10.77
C LYS A 111 15.02 -17.78 9.40
N GLY A 112 15.63 -17.15 8.39
CA GLY A 112 15.64 -17.62 7.00
C GLY A 112 14.44 -17.16 6.18
N GLY A 113 13.56 -16.32 6.74
CA GLY A 113 12.45 -15.70 6.03
C GLY A 113 12.68 -14.23 5.68
N THR A 114 11.68 -13.64 5.02
CA THR A 114 11.66 -12.25 4.59
C THR A 114 10.89 -11.38 5.58
N PHE A 115 11.51 -10.30 6.02
CA PHE A 115 10.89 -9.29 6.87
C PHE A 115 10.14 -8.25 6.02
N HIS A 116 8.83 -8.46 5.85
CA HIS A 116 7.96 -7.60 5.05
C HIS A 116 7.41 -6.38 5.79
N SER A 117 7.20 -6.48 7.10
CA SER A 117 6.38 -5.53 7.87
C SER A 117 6.93 -4.10 7.86
N GLY A 118 8.18 -3.91 8.30
CA GLY A 118 8.82 -2.60 8.41
C GLY A 118 9.59 -2.23 7.15
N VAL A 119 9.24 -1.09 6.56
CA VAL A 119 9.88 -0.58 5.33
C VAL A 119 10.38 0.84 5.51
N ARG A 120 11.45 1.20 4.80
CA ARG A 120 12.03 2.55 4.87
C ARG A 120 11.28 3.48 3.94
N GLY A 121 10.64 4.51 4.50
CA GLY A 121 9.72 5.41 3.81
C GLY A 121 10.13 5.82 2.40
N SER A 122 11.24 6.54 2.26
CA SER A 122 11.71 7.05 0.97
C SER A 122 12.07 5.94 -0.04
N LYS A 123 12.62 4.81 0.40
CA LYS A 123 12.94 3.66 -0.45
C LYS A 123 11.66 2.92 -0.88
N TYR A 124 10.74 2.75 0.05
CA TYR A 124 9.46 2.10 -0.16
C TYR A 124 8.59 2.88 -1.15
N MET A 125 8.49 4.20 -0.98
CA MET A 125 7.74 5.04 -1.90
C MET A 125 8.37 5.11 -3.31
N ARG A 126 9.71 5.01 -3.41
CA ARG A 126 10.39 4.86 -4.69
C ARG A 126 10.06 3.54 -5.36
N ALA A 127 10.05 2.44 -4.59
CA ALA A 127 9.69 1.12 -5.09
C ALA A 127 8.23 1.08 -5.56
N LEU A 128 7.30 1.63 -4.77
CA LEU A 128 5.89 1.72 -5.15
C LEU A 128 5.69 2.51 -6.44
N ARG A 129 6.41 3.62 -6.61
CA ARG A 129 6.37 4.36 -7.88
C ARG A 129 6.86 3.50 -9.04
N ALA A 130 7.99 2.83 -8.89
CA ALA A 130 8.53 1.96 -9.94
C ALA A 130 7.56 0.82 -10.29
N TYR A 131 6.90 0.26 -9.26
CA TYR A 131 5.92 -0.80 -9.42
C TYR A 131 4.68 -0.32 -10.18
N VAL A 132 4.07 0.80 -9.78
CA VAL A 132 2.88 1.39 -10.44
C VAL A 132 3.11 1.68 -11.93
N PHE A 133 4.33 2.02 -12.33
CA PHE A 133 4.67 2.32 -13.73
C PHE A 133 5.38 1.15 -14.44
N SER A 134 5.35 -0.05 -13.87
CA SER A 134 5.95 -1.22 -14.51
C SER A 134 5.12 -1.66 -15.74
N PRO A 135 5.74 -1.97 -16.89
CA PRO A 135 5.03 -2.39 -18.11
C PRO A 135 4.31 -3.74 -18.00
N SER A 136 4.49 -4.47 -16.90
CA SER A 136 4.09 -5.86 -16.70
C SER A 136 2.86 -6.05 -15.80
N MET A 137 2.05 -5.01 -15.60
CA MET A 137 0.78 -5.07 -14.83
C MET A 137 -0.42 -5.42 -15.68
#